data_AF-A0A352L229-F1
#
_entry.id   AF-A0A352L229-F1
#
_cell.length_a   1.000
_cell.length_b   1.000
_cell.length_c   1.000
_cell.angle_alpha   90.00
_cell.angle_beta   90.00
_cell.angle_gamma   90.00
#
_symmetry.space_group_name_H-M   'P 1'
#
loop_
_entity.id
_entity.type
_entity.pdbx_description
1 polymer ?
#
loop_
_entity_poly.entity_id
_entity_poly.type
_entity_poly.pdbx_seq_one_letter_code
_entity_poly.pdbx_strand_id
1 'polypeptide(L)'
;MILYHLGPVVRLDRPIANVDPSQTSFRSDRWTTQLALDRAVAAAEICLETESEWKLYEALKSRHVEFRLRLDLISRDPDDMPRGRTWFLLSPNHAVRFDGANGFLQVIGTMQRFTSLEAIVNEAISGRDPSA
;
A
#
# COMPACT_ATOMS: atom_id res chain seq x y z
N MET A 1 -7.74 -16.10 -25.93
CA MET A 1 -6.28 -16.13 -25.67
C MET A 1 -5.75 -14.75 -26.00
N ILE A 2 -5.27 -14.00 -25.00
CA ILE A 2 -4.71 -12.66 -25.21
C ILE A 2 -3.20 -12.81 -25.19
N LEU A 3 -2.54 -12.46 -26.31
CA LEU A 3 -1.09 -12.46 -26.44
C LEU A 3 -0.59 -11.03 -26.17
N TYR A 4 0.19 -10.86 -25.12
CA TYR A 4 0.85 -9.60 -24.80
C TYR A 4 2.26 -9.61 -25.39
N HIS A 5 2.63 -8.54 -26.11
CA HIS A 5 4.01 -8.32 -26.53
C HIS A 5 4.72 -7.45 -25.50
N LEU A 6 5.85 -7.93 -24.99
CA LEU A 6 6.70 -7.13 -24.13
C LEU A 6 7.31 -6.00 -24.97
N GLY A 7 7.21 -4.77 -24.45
CA GLY A 7 7.94 -3.63 -24.99
C GLY A 7 9.45 -3.77 -24.76
N PRO A 8 10.26 -2.86 -25.33
CA PRO A 8 11.69 -2.82 -25.04
C PRO A 8 11.94 -2.60 -23.55
N VAL A 9 13.01 -3.20 -23.02
CA VAL A 9 13.47 -2.94 -21.66
C VAL A 9 14.07 -1.55 -21.62
N VAL A 10 13.44 -0.64 -20.87
CA VAL A 10 13.92 0.73 -20.69
C VAL A 10 14.51 0.85 -19.30
N ARG A 11 15.68 1.49 -19.21
CA ARG A 11 16.30 1.82 -17.92
C ARG A 11 15.54 2.98 -17.29
N LEU A 12 15.21 2.86 -16.01
CA LEU A 12 14.63 3.98 -15.25
C LEU A 12 15.67 5.11 -15.11
N ASP A 13 15.22 6.36 -15.25
CA ASP A 13 16.05 7.55 -15.06
C ASP A 13 16.63 7.63 -13.64
N ARG A 14 15.86 7.14 -12.66
CA ARG A 14 16.22 7.10 -11.25
C ARG A 14 16.20 5.65 -10.75
N PRO A 15 17.29 5.15 -10.15
CA PRO A 15 17.28 3.80 -9.61
C PRO A 15 16.37 3.72 -8.38
N ILE A 16 15.58 2.65 -8.30
CA ILE A 16 14.81 2.32 -7.10
C ILE A 16 15.73 1.55 -6.16
N ALA A 17 15.98 2.10 -4.98
CA ALA A 17 16.95 1.56 -4.06
C ALA A 17 16.35 0.40 -3.25
N ASN A 18 17.07 -0.71 -3.14
CA ASN A 18 16.67 -1.87 -2.35
C ASN A 18 17.20 -1.78 -0.91
N VAL A 19 16.90 -0.66 -0.24
CA VAL A 19 17.43 -0.34 1.10
C VAL A 19 16.31 -0.43 2.13
N ASP A 20 16.14 -1.62 2.72
CA ASP A 20 15.85 -1.84 4.15
C ASP A 20 15.84 -3.36 4.48
N PRO A 21 16.38 -3.81 5.62
CA PRO A 21 16.18 -5.18 6.14
C PRO A 21 14.76 -5.45 6.67
N SER A 22 13.94 -4.42 6.92
CA SER A 22 12.52 -4.55 7.31
C SER A 22 11.56 -4.53 6.13
N GLN A 23 12.07 -4.30 4.91
CA GLN A 23 11.24 -4.28 3.71
C GLN A 23 10.78 -5.67 3.32
N THR A 24 9.53 -5.73 2.86
CA THR A 24 8.94 -6.96 2.34
C THR A 24 9.79 -7.42 1.15
N SER A 25 10.57 -8.48 1.36
CA SER A 25 11.24 -9.20 0.29
C SER A 25 10.21 -9.51 -0.80
N PHE A 26 10.47 -9.09 -2.04
CA PHE A 26 9.73 -9.57 -3.20
C PHE A 26 10.02 -11.06 -3.34
N ARG A 27 9.21 -11.89 -2.67
CA ARG A 27 9.34 -13.36 -2.69
C ARG A 27 8.67 -13.99 -3.91
N SER A 28 7.97 -13.19 -4.70
CA SER A 28 7.24 -13.63 -5.88
C SER A 28 7.31 -12.57 -6.98
N ASP A 29 7.35 -13.03 -8.23
CA ASP A 29 7.15 -12.18 -9.39
C ASP A 29 5.80 -11.47 -9.29
N ARG A 30 5.76 -10.19 -9.63
CA ARG A 30 4.52 -9.42 -9.67
C ARG A 30 4.51 -8.42 -10.79
N TRP A 31 3.29 -8.05 -11.18
CA TRP A 31 3.07 -6.86 -11.98
C TRP A 31 2.96 -5.65 -11.04
N THR A 32 3.38 -4.50 -11.54
CA THR A 32 3.25 -3.22 -10.87
C THR A 32 2.76 -2.19 -11.88
N THR A 33 2.31 -1.02 -11.41
CA THR A 33 1.82 0.04 -12.28
C THR A 33 2.96 0.98 -12.70
N GLN A 34 2.79 1.66 -13.84
CA GLN A 34 3.73 2.70 -14.27
C GLN A 34 3.87 3.78 -13.19
N LEU A 35 2.76 4.16 -12.53
CA LEU A 35 2.76 5.11 -11.41
C LEU A 35 3.70 4.69 -10.28
N ALA A 36 3.70 3.41 -9.92
CA ALA A 36 4.58 2.89 -8.88
C ALA A 36 6.06 2.99 -9.29
N LEU A 37 6.38 2.66 -10.55
CA LEU A 37 7.74 2.74 -11.09
C LEU A 37 8.24 4.20 -11.16
N ASP A 38 7.36 5.13 -11.51
CA ASP A 38 7.73 6.55 -11.67
C ASP A 38 7.98 7.25 -10.33
N ARG A 39 7.33 6.80 -9.25
CA ARG A 39 7.36 7.45 -7.93
C ARG A 39 8.25 6.77 -6.91
N ALA A 40 8.43 5.45 -6.98
CA ALA A 40 9.18 4.70 -5.98
C ALA A 40 10.65 5.13 -5.93
N VAL A 41 11.11 5.46 -4.73
CA VAL A 41 12.52 5.67 -4.39
C VAL A 41 13.08 4.44 -3.70
N ALA A 42 12.24 3.70 -2.97
CA ALA A 42 12.59 2.46 -2.30
C ALA A 42 11.79 1.26 -2.83
N ALA A 43 12.40 0.07 -2.80
CA ALA A 43 11.81 -1.16 -3.32
C ALA A 43 10.42 -1.44 -2.73
N ALA A 44 10.21 -1.26 -1.42
CA ALA A 44 8.89 -1.44 -0.82
C ALA A 44 7.81 -0.51 -1.35
N GLU A 45 8.14 0.68 -1.85
CA GLU A 45 7.14 1.62 -2.39
C GLU A 45 6.52 1.14 -3.71
N ILE A 46 7.16 0.19 -4.41
CA ILE A 46 6.63 -0.42 -5.63
C ILE A 46 5.27 -1.11 -5.35
N CYS A 47 4.96 -1.46 -4.10
CA CYS A 47 3.67 -2.04 -3.71
C CYS A 47 2.46 -1.09 -3.85
N LEU A 48 2.69 0.22 -3.96
CA LEU A 48 1.65 1.23 -4.04
C LEU A 48 1.20 1.38 -5.50
N GLU A 49 0.07 0.78 -5.85
CA GLU A 49 -0.40 0.68 -7.24
C GLU A 49 -1.32 1.84 -7.62
N THR A 50 -1.99 2.47 -6.65
CA THR A 50 -3.03 3.48 -6.85
C THR A 50 -2.68 4.86 -6.28
N GLU A 51 -3.26 5.92 -6.85
CA GLU A 51 -3.08 7.29 -6.35
C GLU A 51 -3.52 7.44 -4.88
N SER A 52 -4.59 6.76 -4.47
CA SER A 52 -5.08 6.75 -3.09
C SER A 52 -4.07 6.15 -2.12
N GLU A 53 -3.42 5.04 -2.49
CA GLU A 53 -2.35 4.44 -1.70
C GLU A 53 -1.15 5.38 -1.57
N TRP A 54 -0.74 6.04 -2.66
CA TRP A 54 0.32 7.04 -2.64
C TRP A 54 -0.02 8.24 -1.75
N LYS A 55 -1.25 8.75 -1.81
CA LYS A 55 -1.71 9.85 -0.94
C LYS A 55 -1.66 9.45 0.53
N LEU A 56 -2.09 8.23 0.88
CA LEU A 56 -2.01 7.74 2.26
C LEU A 56 -0.54 7.60 2.71
N TYR A 57 0.31 7.00 1.88
CA TYR A 57 1.74 6.87 2.16
C TYR A 57 2.39 8.22 2.44
N GLU A 58 2.17 9.22 1.59
CA GLU A 58 2.72 10.57 1.76
C GLU A 58 2.12 11.29 2.97
N ALA A 59 0.83 11.10 3.23
CA ALA A 59 0.18 11.70 4.39
C ALA A 59 0.72 11.15 5.71
N LEU A 60 0.98 9.84 5.80
CA LEU A 60 1.58 9.20 6.98
C LEU A 60 3.05 9.60 7.14
N LYS A 61 3.82 9.58 6.05
CA LYS A 61 5.25 9.95 6.05
C LYS A 61 5.48 11.41 6.43
N SER A 62 4.71 12.34 5.86
CA SER A 62 4.79 13.78 6.19
C SER A 62 4.47 14.08 7.65
N ARG A 63 3.72 13.19 8.31
CA ARG A 63 3.33 13.30 9.73
C ARG A 63 4.20 12.48 10.66
N HIS A 64 5.26 11.84 10.16
CA HIS A 64 6.17 11.00 10.94
C HIS A 64 5.43 9.88 11.70
N VAL A 65 4.35 9.35 11.11
CA VAL A 65 3.67 8.16 11.65
C VAL A 65 4.51 6.94 11.29
N GLU A 66 4.84 6.12 12.27
CA GLU A 66 5.52 4.84 12.05
C GLU A 66 4.54 3.83 11.42
N PHE A 67 4.93 3.24 10.30
CA PHE A 67 4.14 2.19 9.64
C PHE A 67 5.01 1.23 8.86
N ARG A 68 4.50 0.03 8.62
CA ARG A 68 5.11 -0.95 7.71
C ARG A 68 4.19 -1.28 6.56
N LEU A 69 4.74 -1.32 5.36
CA LEU A 69 4.02 -1.77 4.17
C LEU A 69 4.11 -3.29 4.09
N ARG A 70 2.97 -3.96 4.18
CA ARG A 70 2.84 -5.40 3.94
C ARG A 70 2.05 -5.62 2.66
N LEU A 71 2.72 -6.25 1.70
CA LEU A 71 2.06 -6.77 0.50
C LEU A 71 1.12 -7.90 0.88
N ASP A 72 -0.11 -7.85 0.38
CA ASP A 72 -1.01 -8.99 0.38
C ASP A 72 -0.65 -9.87 -0.83
N LEU A 73 -0.16 -11.08 -0.56
CA LEU A 73 0.15 -12.04 -1.62
C LEU A 73 -1.17 -12.56 -2.16
N ILE A 74 -1.60 -12.03 -3.32
CA ILE A 74 -2.66 -12.55 -4.21
C ILE A 74 -3.61 -13.51 -3.48
N SER A 75 -4.58 -12.98 -2.74
CA SER A 75 -5.80 -13.74 -2.57
C SER A 75 -6.50 -13.71 -3.92
N ARG A 76 -6.78 -14.88 -4.51
CA ARG A 76 -7.73 -14.97 -5.62
C ARG A 76 -9.09 -14.56 -5.05
N ASP A 77 -9.35 -13.26 -5.02
CA ASP A 77 -10.65 -12.73 -4.70
C ASP A 77 -11.58 -13.15 -5.84
N PRO A 78 -12.61 -13.97 -5.57
CA PRO A 78 -13.51 -14.46 -6.62
C PRO A 78 -14.28 -13.33 -7.33
N ASP A 79 -14.34 -12.14 -6.71
CA ASP A 79 -15.14 -11.00 -7.17
C ASP A 79 -14.39 -10.00 -8.08
N ASP A 80 -13.12 -10.24 -8.44
CA ASP A 80 -12.34 -9.40 -9.38
C ASP A 80 -12.38 -7.88 -9.04
N MET A 81 -12.57 -7.56 -7.76
CA MET A 81 -12.70 -6.19 -7.30
C MET A 81 -11.31 -5.55 -7.22
N PRO A 82 -11.08 -4.34 -7.77
CA PRO A 82 -9.80 -3.64 -7.71
C PRO A 82 -9.54 -3.12 -6.29
N ARG A 83 -9.25 -4.04 -5.37
CA ARG A 83 -8.82 -3.78 -4.00
C ARG A 83 -7.33 -3.46 -4.04
N GLY A 84 -6.92 -2.44 -3.30
CA GLY A 84 -5.50 -2.14 -3.10
C GLY A 84 -4.80 -3.38 -2.52
N ARG A 85 -3.60 -3.68 -3.02
CA ARG A 85 -2.87 -4.92 -2.65
C ARG A 85 -1.90 -4.72 -1.49
N THR A 86 -1.93 -3.53 -0.89
CA THR A 86 -0.96 -3.12 0.13
C THR A 86 -1.67 -2.75 1.43
N TRP A 87 -1.25 -3.41 2.49
CA TRP A 87 -1.62 -3.08 3.86
C TRP A 87 -0.60 -2.12 4.47
N PHE A 88 -1.11 -1.05 5.05
CA PHE A 88 -0.39 -0.14 5.94
C PHE A 88 -0.58 -0.63 7.37
N LEU A 89 0.46 -1.24 7.93
CA LEU A 89 0.47 -1.72 9.31
C LEU A 89 0.92 -0.57 10.22
N LEU A 90 -0.03 0.07 10.88
CA LEU A 90 0.21 1.21 11.79
C LEU A 90 0.59 0.72 13.20
N SER A 91 -0.01 -0.38 13.66
CA SER A 91 0.35 -1.07 14.90
C SER A 91 0.04 -2.57 14.77
N PRO A 92 0.45 -3.44 15.73
CA PRO A 92 0.19 -4.89 15.64
C PRO A 92 -1.28 -5.25 15.40
N ASN A 93 -2.19 -4.44 15.94
CA ASN A 93 -3.63 -4.66 15.82
C ASN A 93 -4.31 -3.62 14.92
N HIS A 94 -3.56 -2.76 14.22
CA HIS A 94 -4.12 -1.69 13.40
C HIS A 94 -3.54 -1.73 11.98
N ALA A 95 -4.38 -2.07 11.01
CA ALA A 95 -4.01 -2.16 9.61
C ALA A 95 -5.01 -1.44 8.71
N VAL A 96 -4.52 -0.83 7.63
CA VAL A 96 -5.33 -0.09 6.67
C VAL A 96 -5.02 -0.54 5.24
N ARG A 97 -6.02 -0.67 4.38
CA ARG A 97 -5.87 -1.01 2.95
C ARG A 97 -6.85 -0.21 2.11
N PHE A 98 -6.46 0.18 0.90
CA PHE A 98 -7.39 0.78 -0.05
C PHE A 98 -8.40 -0.27 -0.56
N ASP A 99 -9.69 0.05 -0.57
CA ASP A 99 -10.78 -0.84 -0.96
C ASP A 99 -11.65 -0.22 -2.07
N GLY A 100 -11.01 0.50 -3.00
CA GLY A 100 -11.68 1.05 -4.18
C GLY A 100 -12.73 2.10 -3.82
N ALA A 101 -13.97 1.90 -4.28
CA ALA A 101 -15.08 2.84 -4.08
C ALA A 101 -15.46 3.04 -2.60
N ASN A 102 -15.16 2.07 -1.75
CA ASN A 102 -15.43 2.15 -0.30
C ASN A 102 -14.39 3.02 0.44
N GLY A 103 -13.39 3.56 -0.25
CA GLY A 103 -12.28 4.29 0.36
C GLY A 103 -11.26 3.32 0.93
N PHE A 104 -11.09 3.32 2.26
CA PHE A 104 -10.11 2.47 2.94
C PHE A 104 -10.79 1.51 3.92
N LEU A 105 -10.38 0.26 3.89
CA LEU A 105 -10.70 -0.71 4.93
C LEU A 105 -9.69 -0.58 6.07
N GLN A 106 -10.18 -0.27 7.26
CA GLN A 106 -9.40 -0.19 8.49
C GLN A 106 -9.78 -1.37 9.40
N VAL A 107 -8.78 -2.11 9.84
CA VAL A 107 -8.90 -3.25 10.75
C VAL A 107 -8.22 -2.89 12.05
N ILE A 108 -8.99 -2.92 13.14
CA ILE A 108 -8.53 -2.65 14.50
C ILE A 108 -8.93 -3.85 15.38
N GLY A 109 -7.97 -4.70 15.72
CA GLY A 109 -8.23 -5.97 16.42
C GLY A 109 -9.17 -6.85 15.60
N THR A 110 -10.39 -7.07 16.09
CA THR A 110 -11.45 -7.81 15.39
C THR A 110 -12.44 -6.90 14.65
N MET A 111 -12.37 -5.59 14.88
CA MET A 111 -13.28 -4.62 14.26
C MET A 111 -12.79 -4.26 12.86
N GLN A 112 -13.71 -4.28 11.90
CA GLN A 112 -13.47 -3.81 10.53
C GLN A 112 -14.43 -2.68 10.21
N ARG A 113 -13.92 -1.62 9.59
CA ARG A 113 -14.76 -0.52 9.11
C ARG A 113 -14.18 0.10 7.85
N PHE A 114 -15.06 0.69 7.06
CA PHE A 114 -14.67 1.56 5.96
C PHE A 114 -14.47 2.99 6.46
N THR A 115 -13.45 3.65 5.95
CA THR A 115 -13.01 4.98 6.38
C THR A 115 -12.42 5.77 5.21
N SER A 116 -12.27 7.07 5.39
CA SER A 116 -11.65 7.97 4.41
C SER A 116 -10.19 8.24 4.75
N LEU A 117 -9.43 8.74 3.77
CA LEU A 117 -8.04 9.17 3.98
C LEU A 117 -7.93 10.20 5.10
N GLU A 118 -8.82 11.19 5.12
CA GLU A 118 -8.82 12.27 6.12
C GLU A 118 -9.06 11.71 7.54
N ALA A 119 -9.98 10.75 7.67
CA ALA A 119 -10.26 10.12 8.95
C ALA A 119 -9.06 9.32 9.47
N ILE A 120 -8.40 8.51 8.63
CA ILE A 120 -7.20 7.77 9.01
C ILE A 120 -6.09 8.72 9.49
N VAL A 121 -5.87 9.79 8.73
CA VAL A 121 -4.82 10.76 9.00
C VAL A 121 -5.08 11.51 10.31
N ASN A 122 -6.33 11.92 10.57
CA ASN A 122 -6.71 12.61 11.80
C ASN A 122 -6.61 11.70 13.04
N GLU A 123 -6.96 10.43 12.90
CA GLU A 123 -6.85 9.43 13.98
C GLU A 123 -5.40 9.11 14.32
N ALA A 124 -4.54 8.96 13.30
CA ALA A 124 -3.12 8.71 13.48
C ALA A 124 -2.41 9.86 14.22
N ILE A 125 -2.86 11.11 14.03
CA ILE A 125 -2.33 12.29 14.75
C ILE A 125 -2.82 12.33 16.20
N SER A 126 -4.06 11.91 16.44
CA SER A 126 -4.71 12.07 17.74
C SER A 126 -4.19 11.10 18.81
N GLY A 127 -3.30 10.16 18.45
CA GLY A 127 -2.73 9.16 19.37
C GLY A 127 -3.79 8.31 20.07
N ARG A 128 -5.02 8.30 19.54
CA ARG A 128 -6.10 7.49 20.07
C ARG A 128 -5.80 6.06 19.66
N ASP A 129 -5.17 5.32 20.55
CA ASP A 129 -5.37 3.89 20.59
C ASP A 129 -6.89 3.67 20.59
N PRO A 130 -7.45 2.99 19.58
CA PRO A 130 -8.89 2.73 19.49
C PRO A 130 -9.36 1.68 20.52
N SER A 131 -8.74 1.66 21.70
CA SER A 131 -8.95 0.70 22.79
C SER A 131 -8.99 1.39 24.16
N ALA A 132 -9.54 2.60 24.22
CA ALA A 132 -9.85 3.29 25.48
C ALA A 132 -11.34 3.63 25.55
#